data_AF-A0A4U1JAS9-F1
#
_entry.id   AF-A0A4U1JAS9-F1
#
_cell.length_a   1.000
_cell.length_b   1.000
_cell.length_c   1.000
_cell.angle_alpha   90.00
_cell.angle_beta   90.00
_cell.angle_gamma   90.00
#
_symmetry.space_group_name_H-M   'P 1'
#
loop_
_entity.id
_entity.type
_entity.pdbx_description
1 polymer ?
#
loop_
_entity_poly.entity_id
_entity_poly.type
_entity_poly.pdbx_seq_one_letter_code
_entity_poly.pdbx_strand_id
1 'polypeptide(L)'
;MKRMQEAYGVTLTDKDKRALARMTQVFFDKQLDLRFELKETSGRKYPSLRELLGAADPAGKKRGFLATDETFRFVQTMEREGRVVPVVGDFAGDGAFPAIAAFLQKNDLRVSTFYVSNVEQYLLEPPTWSKWIRNVAALPRTDDALFLRCYLDQGKKHPKQMEGHRTATVLAKIDDFVTREQKAPTRSWFKIATEGNLD
;
A
#
# COMPACT_ATOMS: atom_id res chain seq x y z
N MET A 1 -25.80 5.80 0.00
CA MET A 1 -25.80 7.12 -0.67
C MET A 1 -26.32 8.24 0.24
N LYS A 2 -27.52 8.13 0.82
CA LYS A 2 -28.10 9.13 1.76
C LYS A 2 -27.13 9.63 2.84
N ARG A 3 -26.49 8.72 3.59
CA ARG A 3 -25.50 9.06 4.63
C ARG A 3 -24.30 9.87 4.09
N MET A 4 -23.85 9.63 2.85
CA MET A 4 -22.73 10.38 2.27
C MET A 4 -23.09 11.84 1.99
N GLN A 5 -24.30 12.07 1.49
CA GLN A 5 -24.77 13.42 1.17
C GLN A 5 -25.17 14.18 2.44
N GLU A 6 -25.89 13.52 3.36
CA GLU A 6 -26.48 14.19 4.52
C GLU A 6 -25.52 14.28 5.72
N ALA A 7 -24.78 13.22 6.02
CA ALA A 7 -23.89 13.21 7.19
C ALA A 7 -22.46 13.68 6.87
N TYR A 8 -21.99 13.45 5.65
CA TYR A 8 -20.64 13.82 5.22
C TYR A 8 -20.59 15.00 4.24
N GLY A 9 -21.76 15.53 3.82
CA GLY A 9 -21.82 16.70 2.94
C GLY A 9 -21.26 16.47 1.53
N VAL A 10 -21.12 15.22 1.09
CA VAL A 10 -20.53 14.90 -0.22
C VAL A 10 -21.58 15.02 -1.31
N THR A 11 -21.44 15.97 -2.22
CA THR A 11 -22.31 16.09 -3.40
C THR A 11 -21.99 15.00 -4.43
N LEU A 12 -22.98 14.20 -4.80
CA LEU A 12 -22.84 13.11 -5.78
C LEU A 12 -23.56 13.46 -7.09
N THR A 13 -22.82 13.44 -8.20
CA THR A 13 -23.41 13.53 -9.54
C THR A 13 -24.15 12.23 -9.90
N ASP A 14 -24.98 12.26 -10.95
CA ASP A 14 -25.63 11.04 -11.41
C ASP A 14 -24.64 10.02 -11.98
N LYS A 15 -23.49 10.47 -12.48
CA LYS A 15 -22.39 9.58 -12.88
C LYS A 15 -21.84 8.85 -11.65
N ASP A 16 -21.65 9.54 -10.53
CA ASP A 16 -21.15 8.95 -9.29
C ASP A 16 -22.14 7.93 -8.73
N LYS A 17 -23.43 8.28 -8.68
CA LYS A 17 -24.49 7.35 -8.22
C LYS A 17 -24.51 6.07 -9.06
N ARG A 18 -24.44 6.20 -10.39
CA ARG A 18 -24.38 5.03 -11.29
C ARG A 18 -23.11 4.21 -11.09
N ALA A 19 -21.96 4.86 -10.90
CA ALA A 19 -20.70 4.17 -10.64
C ALA A 19 -20.73 3.40 -9.31
N LEU A 20 -21.21 4.03 -8.23
CA LEU A 20 -21.37 3.41 -6.92
C LEU A 20 -22.34 2.24 -6.97
N ALA A 21 -23.49 2.37 -7.64
CA ALA A 21 -24.44 1.28 -7.81
C ALA A 21 -23.82 0.08 -8.54
N ARG A 22 -23.14 0.32 -9.67
CA ARG A 22 -22.43 -0.74 -10.40
C ARG A 22 -21.36 -1.42 -9.56
N MET A 23 -20.52 -0.63 -8.89
CA MET A 23 -19.45 -1.19 -8.06
C MET A 23 -20.01 -2.03 -6.91
N THR A 24 -21.04 -1.52 -6.22
CA THR A 24 -21.72 -2.24 -5.14
C THR A 24 -22.30 -3.57 -5.65
N GLN A 25 -22.91 -3.56 -6.83
CA GLN A 25 -23.44 -4.78 -7.45
C GLN A 25 -22.32 -5.79 -7.75
N VAL A 26 -21.17 -5.36 -8.26
CA VAL A 26 -20.02 -6.26 -8.50
C VAL A 26 -19.54 -6.89 -7.19
N PHE A 27 -19.38 -6.12 -6.12
CA PHE A 27 -19.01 -6.68 -4.81
C PHE A 27 -20.06 -7.67 -4.30
N PHE A 28 -21.35 -7.36 -4.48
CA PHE A 28 -22.45 -8.24 -4.07
C PHE A 28 -22.51 -9.53 -4.90
N ASP A 29 -22.31 -9.47 -6.21
CA ASP A 29 -22.40 -10.65 -7.08
C ASP A 29 -21.18 -11.56 -6.91
N LYS A 30 -19.99 -10.96 -6.80
CA LYS A 30 -18.73 -11.70 -6.75
C LYS A 30 -18.41 -12.23 -5.35
N GLN A 31 -18.85 -11.56 -4.29
CA GLN A 31 -18.57 -11.97 -2.90
C GLN A 31 -17.08 -12.30 -2.71
N LEU A 32 -16.76 -13.46 -2.12
CA LEU A 32 -15.38 -13.91 -1.91
C LEU A 32 -14.69 -14.39 -3.21
N ASP A 33 -15.40 -14.50 -4.32
CA ASP A 33 -14.82 -14.84 -5.63
C ASP A 33 -14.33 -13.60 -6.40
N LEU A 34 -14.44 -12.40 -5.79
CA LEU A 34 -13.87 -11.17 -6.32
C LEU A 34 -12.36 -11.32 -6.58
N ARG A 35 -11.89 -10.84 -7.73
CA ARG A 35 -10.49 -10.91 -8.17
C ARG A 35 -10.07 -9.55 -8.73
N PHE A 36 -8.76 -9.29 -8.71
CA PHE A 36 -8.22 -8.21 -9.53
C PHE A 36 -8.32 -8.62 -11.01
N GLU A 37 -8.86 -7.71 -11.83
CA GLU A 37 -9.04 -7.90 -13.26
C GLU A 37 -8.28 -6.80 -14.01
N LEU A 38 -7.49 -7.22 -15.01
CA LEU A 38 -6.86 -6.29 -15.93
C LEU A 38 -7.89 -5.78 -16.93
N LYS A 39 -7.70 -4.53 -17.39
CA LYS A 39 -8.50 -3.97 -18.48
C LYS A 39 -8.44 -4.84 -19.74
N GLU A 40 -7.23 -5.30 -20.07
CA GLU A 40 -7.01 -6.23 -21.17
C GLU A 40 -7.08 -7.67 -20.67
N THR A 41 -7.75 -8.54 -21.43
CA THR A 41 -7.92 -9.94 -21.08
C THR A 41 -6.56 -10.62 -20.99
N SER A 42 -6.30 -11.25 -19.85
CA SER A 42 -5.14 -12.12 -19.66
C SER A 42 -5.63 -13.55 -19.47
N GLY A 43 -4.94 -14.53 -20.06
CA GLY A 43 -5.17 -15.95 -19.75
C GLY A 43 -4.82 -16.31 -18.29
N ARG A 44 -4.22 -15.39 -17.54
CA ARG A 44 -3.85 -15.55 -16.13
C ARG A 44 -4.91 -14.94 -15.23
N LYS A 45 -5.34 -15.69 -14.22
CA LYS A 45 -6.26 -15.22 -13.17
C LYS A 45 -5.47 -14.83 -11.93
N TYR A 46 -5.78 -13.66 -11.37
CA TYR A 46 -5.31 -13.28 -10.04
C TYR A 46 -6.06 -14.07 -8.96
N PRO A 47 -5.49 -14.26 -7.77
CA PRO A 47 -6.17 -14.91 -6.67
C PRO A 47 -7.49 -14.22 -6.31
N SER A 48 -8.50 -15.00 -5.90
CA SER A 48 -9.74 -14.44 -5.35
C SER A 48 -9.53 -13.92 -3.94
N LEU A 49 -10.45 -13.08 -3.49
CA LEU A 49 -10.51 -12.65 -2.10
C LEU A 49 -10.53 -13.87 -1.15
N ARG A 50 -11.28 -14.93 -1.48
CA ARG A 50 -11.29 -16.20 -0.73
C ARG A 50 -9.90 -16.82 -0.62
N GLU A 51 -9.19 -16.91 -1.75
CA GLU A 51 -7.85 -17.49 -1.80
C GLU A 51 -6.86 -16.64 -0.99
N LEU A 52 -6.94 -15.31 -1.09
CA LEU A 52 -6.09 -14.38 -0.32
C LEU A 52 -6.37 -14.46 1.18
N LEU A 53 -7.63 -14.49 1.60
CA LEU A 53 -8.02 -14.61 3.01
C LEU A 53 -7.67 -15.98 3.59
N GLY A 54 -7.65 -17.02 2.75
CA GLY A 54 -7.28 -18.38 3.12
C GLY A 54 -5.78 -18.67 3.08
N ALA A 55 -4.98 -17.79 2.47
CA ALA A 55 -3.55 -18.02 2.24
C ALA A 55 -2.75 -18.10 3.54
N ALA A 56 -1.79 -19.01 3.55
CA ALA A 56 -0.79 -19.14 4.60
C ALA A 56 0.53 -18.50 4.18
N ASP A 57 1.31 -18.07 5.18
CA ASP A 57 2.71 -17.71 4.99
C ASP A 57 3.56 -18.96 4.66
N PRO A 58 4.86 -18.81 4.33
CA PRO A 58 5.73 -19.95 4.01
C PRO A 58 5.90 -20.96 5.16
N ALA A 59 5.59 -20.57 6.40
CA ALA A 59 5.61 -21.45 7.57
C ALA A 59 4.24 -22.13 7.82
N GLY A 60 3.28 -21.97 6.91
CA GLY A 60 1.94 -22.56 7.01
C GLY A 60 0.98 -21.78 7.92
N LYS A 61 1.34 -20.59 8.40
CA LYS A 61 0.49 -19.80 9.30
C LYS A 61 -0.33 -18.76 8.53
N LYS A 62 -1.64 -18.71 8.79
CA LYS A 62 -2.52 -17.64 8.31
C LYS A 62 -2.24 -16.35 9.07
N ARG A 63 -1.89 -15.27 8.36
CA ARG A 63 -1.46 -13.98 8.95
C ARG A 63 -2.47 -12.83 8.79
N GLY A 64 -3.51 -13.01 7.98
CA GLY A 64 -4.52 -11.97 7.76
C GLY A 64 -5.27 -11.57 9.03
N PHE A 65 -5.81 -10.35 9.08
CA PHE A 65 -6.58 -9.89 10.23
C PHE A 65 -7.92 -10.64 10.41
N LEU A 66 -8.37 -11.40 9.42
CA LEU A 66 -9.54 -12.29 9.51
C LEU A 66 -9.14 -13.74 9.83
N ALA A 67 -7.87 -14.01 10.09
CA ALA A 67 -7.39 -15.37 10.32
C ALA A 67 -7.76 -15.92 11.71
N THR A 68 -7.84 -15.06 12.73
CA THR A 68 -8.20 -15.43 14.10
C THR A 68 -9.07 -14.35 14.74
N ASP A 69 -9.83 -14.71 15.77
CA ASP A 69 -10.59 -13.73 16.55
C ASP A 69 -9.69 -12.66 17.16
N GLU A 70 -8.50 -13.02 17.62
CA GLU A 70 -7.53 -12.09 18.21
C GLU A 70 -7.11 -10.99 17.20
N THR A 71 -6.67 -11.38 16.00
CA THR A 71 -6.25 -10.39 14.99
C THR A 71 -7.42 -9.57 14.46
N PHE A 72 -8.62 -10.16 14.39
CA PHE A 72 -9.83 -9.44 14.01
C PHE A 72 -10.20 -8.39 15.06
N ARG A 73 -10.22 -8.77 16.35
CA ARG A 73 -10.55 -7.85 17.45
C ARG A 73 -9.54 -6.74 17.56
N PHE A 74 -8.26 -7.01 17.32
CA PHE A 74 -7.22 -5.98 17.29
C PHE A 74 -7.54 -4.90 16.25
N VAL A 75 -7.80 -5.27 15.00
CA VAL A 75 -8.15 -4.28 13.94
C VAL A 75 -9.50 -3.62 14.22
N GLN A 76 -10.50 -4.36 14.70
CA GLN A 76 -11.79 -3.80 15.07
C GLN A 76 -11.67 -2.73 16.18
N THR A 77 -10.80 -2.94 17.18
CA THR A 77 -10.55 -1.94 18.23
C THR A 77 -9.88 -0.70 17.65
N MET A 78 -8.87 -0.85 16.79
CA MET A 78 -8.23 0.27 16.10
C MET A 78 -9.24 1.13 15.33
N GLU A 79 -10.15 0.50 14.60
CA GLU A 79 -11.23 1.18 13.86
C GLU A 79 -12.20 1.92 14.81
N ARG A 80 -12.67 1.26 15.88
CA ARG A 80 -13.61 1.84 16.86
C ARG A 80 -13.04 3.03 17.60
N GLU A 81 -11.73 3.01 17.84
CA GLU A 81 -11.00 4.09 18.51
C GLU A 81 -10.53 5.18 17.53
N GLY A 82 -10.90 5.10 16.25
CA GLY A 82 -10.55 6.11 15.25
C GLY A 82 -9.06 6.15 14.90
N ARG A 83 -8.34 5.04 15.06
CA ARG A 83 -6.91 4.92 14.77
C ARG A 83 -6.60 4.50 13.33
N VAL A 84 -7.62 4.15 12.55
CA VAL A 84 -7.52 3.93 11.11
C VAL A 84 -8.14 5.13 10.40
N VAL A 85 -7.30 5.94 9.76
CA VAL A 85 -7.73 7.20 9.13
C VAL A 85 -7.45 7.13 7.63
N PRO A 86 -8.49 7.05 6.78
CA PRO A 86 -8.29 7.10 5.34
C PRO A 86 -7.93 8.52 4.89
N VAL A 87 -6.83 8.64 4.15
CA VAL A 87 -6.37 9.92 3.57
C VAL A 87 -6.20 9.75 2.07
N VAL A 88 -6.74 10.70 1.30
CA VAL A 88 -6.49 10.80 -0.14
C VAL A 88 -5.27 11.68 -0.36
N GLY A 89 -4.24 11.15 -1.01
CA GLY A 89 -2.97 11.86 -1.17
C GLY A 89 -2.08 11.29 -2.27
N ASP A 90 -1.29 12.18 -2.87
CA ASP A 90 -0.19 11.82 -3.76
C ASP A 90 1.11 11.71 -2.94
N PHE A 91 1.83 10.60 -3.12
CA PHE A 91 3.10 10.32 -2.45
C PHE A 91 4.18 11.34 -2.79
N ALA A 92 4.20 11.85 -4.02
CA ALA A 92 5.11 12.90 -4.46
C ALA A 92 4.48 14.31 -4.41
N GLY A 93 3.25 14.41 -3.88
CA GLY A 93 2.51 15.67 -3.78
C GLY A 93 2.97 16.56 -2.63
N ASP A 94 2.63 17.84 -2.73
CA ASP A 94 2.95 18.87 -1.73
C ASP A 94 1.84 19.05 -0.66
N GLY A 95 0.80 18.20 -0.67
CA GLY A 95 -0.39 18.33 0.18
C GLY A 95 -0.45 17.29 1.31
N ALA A 96 -1.07 16.14 1.03
CA ALA A 96 -1.39 15.13 2.04
C ALA A 96 -0.15 14.61 2.79
N PHE A 97 0.93 14.32 2.08
CA PHE A 97 2.12 13.70 2.68
C PHE A 97 2.85 14.65 3.67
N PRO A 98 3.15 15.92 3.31
CA PRO A 98 3.65 16.89 4.28
C PRO A 98 2.69 17.14 5.45
N ALA A 99 1.36 17.16 5.20
CA ALA A 99 0.38 17.32 6.26
C ALA A 99 0.39 16.15 7.27
N ILE A 100 0.56 14.92 6.79
CA ILE A 100 0.76 13.74 7.65
C ILE A 100 2.05 13.89 8.47
N ALA A 101 3.17 14.28 7.86
CA ALA A 101 4.42 14.48 8.58
C ALA A 101 4.28 15.53 9.70
N ALA A 102 3.65 16.66 9.41
CA ALA A 102 3.37 17.71 10.40
C ALA A 102 2.42 17.22 11.51
N PHE A 103 1.40 16.44 11.16
CA PHE A 103 0.50 15.83 12.13
C PHE A 103 1.25 14.88 13.07
N LEU A 104 2.10 14.00 12.53
CA LEU A 104 2.88 13.06 13.34
C LEU A 104 3.80 13.83 14.29
N GLN A 105 4.52 14.83 13.80
CA GLN A 105 5.42 15.64 14.62
C GLN A 105 4.69 16.39 15.73
N LYS A 106 3.55 17.01 15.42
CA LYS A 106 2.72 17.73 16.41
C LYS A 106 2.24 16.82 17.54
N ASN A 107 2.03 15.53 17.26
CA ASN A 107 1.51 14.56 18.22
C ASN A 107 2.59 13.62 18.79
N ASP A 108 3.89 13.91 18.57
CA ASP A 108 5.03 13.05 18.95
C ASP A 108 4.86 11.57 18.51
N LEU A 109 4.27 11.38 17.33
CA LEU A 109 4.13 10.09 16.69
C LEU A 109 5.27 9.87 15.68
N ARG A 110 5.68 8.62 15.52
CA ARG A 110 6.76 8.22 14.60
C ARG A 110 6.28 7.06 13.73
N VAL A 111 6.66 7.09 12.45
CA VAL A 111 6.46 5.97 11.53
C VAL A 111 7.40 4.82 11.91
N SER A 112 6.86 3.62 12.09
CA SER A 112 7.64 2.38 12.25
C SER A 112 7.55 1.47 11.01
N THR A 113 6.46 1.55 10.25
CA THR A 113 6.29 0.76 9.03
C THR A 113 5.54 1.57 7.99
N PHE A 114 6.03 1.52 6.75
CA PHE A 114 5.39 2.15 5.61
C PHE A 114 5.24 1.16 4.45
N TYR A 115 4.01 0.69 4.26
CA TYR A 115 3.66 -0.13 3.11
C TYR A 115 3.48 0.74 1.86
N VAL A 116 4.38 0.56 0.89
CA VAL A 116 4.40 1.33 -0.37
C VAL A 116 4.03 0.50 -1.59
N SER A 117 3.77 -0.81 -1.42
CA SER A 117 3.51 -1.73 -2.52
C SER A 117 4.57 -1.59 -3.62
N ASN A 118 4.17 -1.37 -4.88
CA ASN A 118 5.05 -1.05 -6.02
C ASN A 118 4.92 0.42 -6.47
N VAL A 119 4.39 1.32 -5.65
CA VAL A 119 4.06 2.71 -6.04
C VAL A 119 5.29 3.45 -6.58
N GLU A 120 6.46 3.23 -5.97
CA GLU A 120 7.69 3.90 -6.36
C GLU A 120 8.09 3.66 -7.82
N GLN A 121 7.68 2.54 -8.43
CA GLN A 121 7.90 2.29 -9.86
C GLN A 121 7.31 3.40 -10.75
N TYR A 122 6.22 4.02 -10.31
CA TYR A 122 5.53 5.08 -11.05
C TYR A 122 6.05 6.49 -10.73
N LEU A 123 7.01 6.61 -9.81
CA LEU A 123 7.52 7.89 -9.32
C LEU A 123 8.93 8.23 -9.83
N LEU A 124 9.60 7.30 -10.54
CA LEU A 124 11.03 7.40 -10.89
C LEU A 124 11.39 8.51 -11.89
N GLU A 125 10.40 9.16 -12.50
CA GLU A 125 10.63 10.30 -13.40
C GLU A 125 10.87 11.59 -12.60
N PRO A 126 11.87 12.42 -12.97
CA PRO A 126 11.99 13.78 -12.45
C PRO A 126 10.82 14.66 -12.90
N PRO A 127 10.36 15.62 -12.09
CA PRO A 127 10.80 15.93 -10.72
C PRO A 127 10.13 15.06 -9.64
N THR A 128 9.22 14.16 -10.02
CA THR A 128 8.40 13.33 -9.12
C THR A 128 9.26 12.51 -8.15
N TRP A 129 10.35 11.91 -8.64
CA TRP A 129 11.25 11.11 -7.79
C TRP A 129 11.89 11.95 -6.68
N SER A 130 12.39 13.13 -7.01
CA SER A 130 13.00 14.05 -6.04
C SER A 130 11.99 14.53 -5.00
N LYS A 131 10.74 14.78 -5.41
CA LYS A 131 9.65 15.13 -4.48
C LYS A 131 9.31 13.99 -3.54
N TRP A 132 9.25 12.75 -4.04
CA TRP A 132 9.07 11.56 -3.21
C TRP A 132 10.18 11.41 -2.17
N ILE A 133 11.45 11.49 -2.59
CA ILE A 133 12.60 11.38 -1.66
C ILE A 133 12.52 12.46 -0.59
N ARG A 134 12.22 13.71 -0.96
CA ARG A 134 12.02 14.82 0.00
C ARG A 134 10.89 14.51 0.99
N ASN A 135 9.76 14.03 0.49
CA ASN A 135 8.59 13.70 1.31
C ASN A 135 8.90 12.58 2.29
N VAL A 136 9.53 11.49 1.83
CA VAL A 136 10.00 10.41 2.70
C VAL A 136 10.95 10.98 3.73
N ALA A 137 11.99 11.71 3.35
CA ALA A 137 13.00 12.26 4.26
C ALA A 137 12.40 13.16 5.37
N ALA A 138 11.29 13.84 5.11
CA ALA A 138 10.62 14.69 6.08
C ALA A 138 9.75 13.94 7.11
N LEU A 139 9.46 12.64 6.91
CA LEU A 139 8.64 11.87 7.85
C LEU A 139 9.36 11.64 9.18
N PRO A 140 8.75 11.99 10.33
CA PRO A 140 9.20 11.52 11.64
C PRO A 140 9.09 10.00 11.70
N ARG A 141 10.17 9.31 12.06
CA ARG A 141 10.23 7.85 12.10
C ARG A 141 11.12 7.34 13.21
N THR A 142 10.99 6.05 13.51
CA THR A 142 11.90 5.34 14.41
C THR A 142 13.15 4.87 13.65
N ASP A 143 14.26 4.64 14.35
CA ASP A 143 15.54 4.22 13.74
C ASP A 143 15.47 2.85 13.06
N ASP A 144 14.45 2.05 13.39
CA ASP A 144 14.15 0.75 12.82
C ASP A 144 13.01 0.78 11.79
N ALA A 145 12.56 1.97 11.36
CA ALA A 145 11.42 2.09 10.48
C ALA A 145 11.66 1.41 9.11
N LEU A 146 10.65 0.66 8.66
CA LEU A 146 10.75 -0.19 7.46
C LEU A 146 9.81 0.24 6.34
N PHE A 147 10.33 0.21 5.12
CA PHE A 147 9.51 0.06 3.93
C PHE A 147 9.07 -1.40 3.77
N LEU A 148 7.80 -1.60 3.47
CA LEU A 148 7.26 -2.87 2.96
C LEU A 148 6.87 -2.69 1.48
N ARG A 149 7.64 -3.32 0.59
CA ARG A 149 7.51 -3.21 -0.87
C ARG A 149 7.00 -4.51 -1.47
N CYS A 150 6.29 -4.39 -2.58
CA CYS A 150 5.93 -5.51 -3.45
C CYS A 150 6.62 -5.33 -4.80
N TYR A 151 7.56 -6.21 -5.13
CA TYR A 151 8.15 -6.28 -6.44
C TYR A 151 7.33 -7.21 -7.34
N LEU A 152 6.89 -6.70 -8.49
CA LEU A 152 6.22 -7.49 -9.52
C LEU A 152 7.22 -7.81 -10.63
N ASP A 153 7.40 -9.10 -10.92
CA ASP A 153 8.28 -9.58 -12.00
C ASP A 153 7.79 -9.08 -13.38
N GLN A 154 8.57 -8.16 -13.95
CA GLN A 154 8.38 -7.56 -15.27
C GLN A 154 9.45 -8.01 -16.27
N GLY A 155 9.78 -9.30 -16.24
CA GLY A 155 10.82 -9.89 -17.09
C GLY A 155 12.18 -10.02 -16.40
N LYS A 156 12.24 -9.68 -15.12
CA LYS A 156 13.41 -9.87 -14.27
C LYS A 156 12.94 -10.36 -12.90
N LYS A 157 13.26 -11.61 -12.57
CA LYS A 157 12.92 -12.22 -11.29
C LYS A 157 13.66 -11.52 -10.14
N HIS A 158 12.95 -11.23 -9.05
CA HIS A 158 13.59 -10.71 -7.84
C HIS A 158 14.36 -11.84 -7.12
N PRO A 159 15.55 -11.60 -6.54
CA PRO A 159 16.33 -12.63 -5.85
C PRO A 159 15.56 -13.37 -4.74
N LYS A 160 14.69 -12.66 -4.01
CA LYS A 160 13.81 -13.20 -2.96
C LYS A 160 12.45 -13.72 -3.45
N GLN A 161 12.24 -13.83 -4.76
CA GLN A 161 10.98 -14.34 -5.30
C GLN A 161 10.92 -15.86 -5.12
N MET A 162 9.94 -16.30 -4.33
CA MET A 162 9.67 -17.72 -4.08
C MET A 162 9.31 -18.47 -5.38
N GLU A 163 9.56 -19.78 -5.39
CA GLU A 163 9.18 -20.64 -6.50
C GLU A 163 7.67 -20.64 -6.72
N GLY A 164 7.22 -20.54 -7.98
CA GLY A 164 5.80 -20.42 -8.32
C GLY A 164 5.19 -19.02 -8.09
N HIS A 165 5.90 -18.11 -7.43
CA HIS A 165 5.45 -16.72 -7.25
C HIS A 165 5.96 -15.81 -8.37
N ARG A 166 5.15 -14.82 -8.75
CA ARG A 166 5.53 -13.71 -9.67
C ARG A 166 5.83 -12.40 -8.96
N THR A 167 5.71 -12.41 -7.63
CA THR A 167 5.97 -11.25 -6.80
C THR A 167 6.91 -11.61 -5.67
N ALA A 168 7.66 -10.62 -5.20
CA ALA A 168 8.44 -10.72 -3.97
C ALA A 168 8.01 -9.57 -3.05
N THR A 169 7.75 -9.89 -1.79
CA THR A 169 7.59 -8.87 -0.75
C THR A 169 8.94 -8.68 -0.08
N VAL A 170 9.38 -7.44 0.05
CA VAL A 170 10.70 -7.12 0.60
C VAL A 170 10.62 -6.00 1.62
N LEU A 171 11.53 -6.07 2.59
CA LEU A 171 11.72 -5.08 3.64
C LEU A 171 13.01 -4.34 3.42
N ALA A 172 13.01 -3.03 3.62
CA ALA A 172 14.24 -2.21 3.64
C ALA A 172 14.09 -1.09 4.67
N LYS A 173 15.18 -0.68 5.32
CA LYS A 173 15.14 0.47 6.23
C LYS A 173 14.86 1.75 5.47
N ILE A 174 14.00 2.60 6.03
CA ILE A 174 13.67 3.89 5.42
C ILE A 174 14.91 4.81 5.40
N ASP A 175 15.75 4.78 6.44
CA ASP A 175 16.93 5.65 6.52
C ASP A 175 18.05 5.24 5.57
N ASP A 176 18.23 3.94 5.32
CA ASP A 176 19.17 3.45 4.30
C ASP A 176 18.73 3.93 2.91
N PHE A 177 17.43 3.89 2.63
CA PHE A 177 16.85 4.44 1.41
C PHE A 177 17.09 5.95 1.31
N VAL A 178 16.76 6.74 2.34
CA VAL A 178 16.93 8.21 2.30
C VAL A 178 18.39 8.59 2.11
N THR A 179 19.30 7.96 2.85
CA THR A 179 20.75 8.20 2.75
C THR A 179 21.26 7.94 1.33
N ARG A 180 20.88 6.80 0.75
CA ARG A 180 21.30 6.42 -0.61
C ARG A 180 20.73 7.36 -1.66
N GLU A 181 19.41 7.60 -1.63
CA GLU A 181 18.72 8.32 -2.70
C GLU A 181 18.92 9.84 -2.63
N GLN A 182 19.23 10.42 -1.47
CA GLN A 182 19.64 11.83 -1.39
C GLN A 182 21.05 12.05 -1.95
N LYS A 183 21.94 11.07 -1.82
CA LYS A 183 23.33 11.15 -2.30
C LYS A 183 23.44 10.89 -3.80
N ALA A 184 22.79 9.84 -4.30
CA ALA A 184 22.87 9.41 -5.68
C ALA A 184 21.53 8.78 -6.12
N PRO A 185 20.51 9.59 -6.43
CA PRO A 185 19.18 9.08 -6.75
C PRO A 185 19.22 8.17 -7.98
N THR A 186 18.59 7.01 -7.88
CA THR A 186 18.49 6.06 -8.99
C THR A 186 17.12 6.11 -9.66
N ARG A 187 17.09 5.82 -10.96
CA ARG A 187 15.84 5.65 -11.74
C ARG A 187 15.53 4.19 -12.03
N SER A 188 16.19 3.27 -11.32
CA SER A 188 16.01 1.84 -11.51
C SER A 188 15.11 1.27 -10.42
N TRP A 189 13.87 0.92 -10.79
CA TRP A 189 12.96 0.20 -9.89
C TRP A 189 13.59 -1.09 -9.36
N PHE A 190 14.31 -1.83 -10.21
CA PHE A 190 14.98 -3.05 -9.78
C PHE A 190 15.98 -2.77 -8.65
N LYS A 191 16.83 -1.75 -8.78
CA LYS A 191 17.77 -1.38 -7.72
C LYS A 191 17.06 -0.97 -6.43
N ILE A 192 16.05 -0.11 -6.52
CA ILE A 192 15.24 0.32 -5.36
C ILE A 192 14.63 -0.88 -4.62
N ALA A 193 14.13 -1.87 -5.37
CA ALA A 193 13.49 -3.04 -4.82
C ALA A 193 14.46 -4.14 -4.37
N THR A 194 15.76 -4.08 -4.70
CA THR A 194 16.73 -5.14 -4.36
C THR A 194 17.83 -4.71 -3.39
N GLU A 195 18.29 -3.46 -3.46
CA GLU A 195 19.46 -3.00 -2.72
C GLU A 195 19.10 -2.60 -1.28
N GLY A 196 19.83 -3.14 -0.30
CA GLY A 196 19.62 -2.85 1.12
C GLY A 196 18.38 -3.52 1.73
N ASN A 197 17.86 -4.57 1.07
CA ASN A 197 16.77 -5.35 1.64
C ASN A 197 17.26 -6.15 2.86
N LEU A 198 16.46 -6.15 3.91
CA LEU A 198 16.65 -7.02 5.07
C LEU A 198 16.36 -8.47 4.69
N ASP A 199 17.07 -9.40 5.34
CA ASP A 199 16.94 -10.86 5.16
C ASP A 199 15.52 -11.40 5.37
#